data_AF-A0A3M7QSX7-F1
#
_entry.id   AF-A0A3M7QSX7-F1
#
_cell.length_a   1.000
_cell.length_b   1.000
_cell.length_c   1.000
_cell.angle_alpha   90.00
_cell.angle_beta   90.00
_cell.angle_gamma   90.00
#
_symmetry.space_group_name_H-M   'P 1'
#
loop_
_entity.id
_entity.type
_entity.pdbx_description
1 polymer ?
#
loop_
_entity_poly.entity_id
_entity_poly.type
_entity_poly.pdbx_seq_one_letter_code
_entity_poly.pdbx_strand_id
1 'polypeptide(L)'
;MFGRKINGFRDWSSVDSELKHNALDERVLEIKFLMEKSYPEALRNIEKGKNKQVKAQNKIRSITEEKIPIGTKVWISIKGIQNKLHPKYRGPFTIPFHGSD
;
A
#
# COMPACT_ATOMS: atom_id res chain seq x y z
N MET A 1 25.59 -5.50 -5.85
CA MET A 1 25.09 -6.66 -5.08
C MET A 1 24.05 -6.15 -4.10
N PHE A 2 22.76 -6.38 -4.36
CA PHE A 2 21.68 -5.98 -3.45
C PHE A 2 20.99 -7.22 -2.89
N GLY A 3 21.03 -7.36 -1.56
CA GLY A 3 20.40 -8.44 -0.81
C GLY A 3 20.66 -8.24 0.68
N ARG A 4 19.64 -8.44 1.52
CA ARG A 4 19.82 -8.44 2.99
C ARG A 4 20.63 -9.68 3.36
N LYS A 5 21.67 -9.50 4.19
CA LYS A 5 22.46 -10.61 4.74
C LYS A 5 21.51 -11.47 5.59
N ILE A 6 21.39 -12.75 5.26
CA ILE A 6 20.55 -13.70 6.02
C ILE A 6 21.21 -13.87 7.39
N ASN A 7 20.45 -13.67 8.47
CA ASN A 7 20.94 -13.96 9.81
C ASN A 7 21.14 -15.48 9.93
N GLY A 8 22.38 -15.90 10.15
CA GLY A 8 22.68 -17.30 10.43
C GLY A 8 22.15 -17.70 11.81
N PHE A 9 21.59 -18.89 11.93
CA PHE A 9 21.24 -19.46 13.23
C PHE A 9 22.54 -19.87 13.93
N ARG A 10 22.90 -19.19 15.02
CA ARG A 10 24.02 -19.60 15.88
C ARG A 10 23.55 -20.73 16.79
N ASP A 11 24.37 -21.75 16.94
CA ASP A 11 24.21 -22.77 17.98
C ASP A 11 24.64 -22.16 19.32
N TRP A 12 23.69 -22.09 20.26
CA TRP A 12 23.90 -21.50 21.59
C TRP A 12 24.13 -22.56 22.68
N SER A 13 24.18 -23.85 22.30
CA SER A 13 24.29 -24.96 23.26
C SER A 13 25.56 -24.89 24.11
N SER A 14 26.68 -24.41 23.55
CA SER A 14 28.00 -24.37 24.20
C SER A 14 28.39 -23.05 24.87
N VAL A 15 27.49 -22.06 24.93
CA VAL A 15 27.82 -20.72 25.43
C VAL A 15 27.72 -20.66 26.97
N ASP A 16 28.70 -20.00 27.59
CA ASP A 16 28.82 -19.78 29.04
C ASP A 16 27.55 -19.14 29.63
N SER A 17 27.19 -19.49 30.87
CA SER A 17 25.89 -19.17 31.47
C SER A 17 25.68 -17.66 31.65
N GLU A 18 26.73 -16.92 32.00
CA GLU A 18 26.67 -15.44 32.07
C GLU A 18 26.48 -14.80 30.70
N LEU A 19 27.13 -15.34 29.67
CA LEU A 19 27.03 -14.83 28.31
C LEU A 19 25.64 -15.09 27.70
N LYS A 20 24.97 -16.16 28.15
CA LYS A 20 23.55 -16.43 27.82
C LYS A 20 22.58 -15.43 28.47
N HIS A 21 22.81 -15.01 29.72
CA HIS A 21 21.94 -14.01 30.38
C HIS A 21 22.05 -12.63 29.72
N ASN A 22 23.27 -12.18 29.44
CA ASN A 22 23.49 -10.89 28.76
C ASN A 22 22.84 -10.87 27.36
N ALA A 23 22.93 -11.98 26.60
CA ALA A 23 22.29 -12.09 25.29
C ALA A 23 20.75 -12.07 25.36
N LEU A 24 20.16 -12.61 26.43
CA LEU A 24 18.71 -12.54 26.64
C LEU A 24 18.26 -11.11 26.95
N ASP A 25 18.99 -10.40 27.80
CA ASP A 25 18.68 -9.00 28.13
C ASP A 25 18.78 -8.08 26.91
N GLU A 26 19.83 -8.24 26.11
CA GLU A 26 19.98 -7.53 24.82
C GLU A 26 18.79 -7.83 23.90
N ARG A 27 18.38 -9.10 23.81
CA ARG A 27 17.26 -9.49 22.97
C ARG A 27 15.93 -8.92 23.45
N VAL A 28 15.71 -8.85 24.76
CA VAL A 28 14.52 -8.22 25.35
C VAL A 28 14.49 -6.74 25.04
N LEU A 29 15.63 -6.04 25.13
CA LEU A 29 15.73 -4.63 24.77
C LEU A 29 15.44 -4.38 23.28
N GLU A 30 15.95 -5.23 22.39
CA GLU A 30 15.64 -5.17 20.96
C GLU A 30 14.14 -5.33 20.70
N ILE A 31 13.51 -6.33 21.32
CA ILE A 31 12.06 -6.57 21.18
C ILE A 31 11.26 -5.37 21.69
N LYS A 32 11.63 -4.84 22.86
CA LYS A 32 11.00 -3.64 23.42
C LYS A 32 11.11 -2.45 22.48
N PHE A 33 12.30 -2.20 21.94
CA PHE A 33 12.52 -1.12 20.97
C PHE A 33 11.68 -1.29 19.70
N LEU A 34 11.61 -2.51 19.17
CA LEU A 34 10.79 -2.82 18.00
C LEU A 34 9.31 -2.53 18.24
N MET A 35 8.78 -2.93 19.40
CA MET A 35 7.37 -2.74 19.75
C MET A 35 7.01 -1.30 20.09
N GLU A 36 7.84 -0.63 20.89
CA GLU A 36 7.51 0.70 21.43
C GLU A 36 7.87 1.84 20.46
N LYS A 37 8.90 1.65 19.62
CA LYS A 37 9.40 2.72 18.76
C LYS A 37 9.21 2.41 17.27
N SER A 38 9.80 1.33 16.79
CA SER A 38 9.83 1.05 15.34
C SER A 38 8.45 0.77 14.77
N TYR A 39 7.62 0.00 15.48
CA TYR A 39 6.29 -0.37 14.99
C TYR A 39 5.31 0.83 14.89
N PRO A 40 5.13 1.67 15.93
CA PRO A 40 4.28 2.85 15.83
C PRO A 40 4.77 3.84 14.77
N GLU A 41 6.08 4.02 14.64
CA GLU A 41 6.66 4.89 13.61
C GLU A 41 6.38 4.38 12.19
N ALA A 42 6.49 3.06 11.98
CA ALA A 42 6.14 2.44 10.71
C ALA A 42 4.67 2.67 10.33
N LEU A 43 3.74 2.51 11.27
CA LEU A 43 2.32 2.79 11.05
C LEU A 43 2.08 4.25 10.63
N ARG A 44 2.71 5.21 11.33
CA ARG A 44 2.61 6.64 10.98
C ARG A 44 3.18 6.93 9.59
N ASN A 45 4.27 6.27 9.21
CA ASN A 45 4.88 6.44 7.90
C ASN A 45 4.00 5.86 6.77
N ILE A 46 3.34 4.72 7.01
CA ILE A 46 2.37 4.14 6.08
C ILE A 46 1.20 5.10 5.85
N GLU A 47 0.63 5.64 6.94
CA GLU A 47 -0.48 6.59 6.84
C GLU A 47 -0.09 7.87 6.08
N LYS A 48 1.07 8.45 6.40
CA LYS A 48 1.63 9.60 5.67
C LYS A 48 1.81 9.29 4.19
N GLY A 49 2.34 8.10 3.87
CA GLY A 49 2.53 7.63 2.49
C GLY A 49 1.21 7.53 1.73
N LYS A 50 0.19 6.93 2.36
CA LYS A 50 -1.17 6.82 1.79
C LYS A 50 -1.76 8.19 1.49
N ASN A 51 -1.70 9.12 2.44
CA ASN A 51 -2.23 10.47 2.26
C ASN A 51 -1.52 11.24 1.15
N LYS A 52 -0.19 11.10 1.04
CA LYS A 52 0.58 11.70 -0.06
C LYS A 52 0.16 11.13 -1.42
N GLN A 53 -0.08 9.82 -1.50
CA GLN A 53 -0.52 9.16 -2.72
C GLN A 53 -1.92 9.63 -3.14
N VAL A 54 -2.87 9.70 -2.21
CA VAL A 54 -4.24 10.20 -2.49
C VAL A 54 -4.18 11.63 -3.01
N LYS A 55 -3.43 12.52 -2.35
CA LYS A 55 -3.25 13.91 -2.80
C LYS A 55 -2.66 13.99 -4.21
N ALA A 56 -1.65 13.17 -4.51
CA ALA A 56 -1.04 13.14 -5.84
C ALA A 56 -2.03 12.65 -6.90
N GLN A 57 -2.79 11.59 -6.62
CA GLN A 57 -3.79 11.05 -7.55
C GLN A 57 -4.93 12.03 -7.82
N ASN A 58 -5.44 12.69 -6.78
CA ASN A 58 -6.48 13.71 -6.90
C ASN A 58 -5.97 14.96 -7.63
N LYS A 59 -4.69 15.32 -7.47
CA LYS A 59 -4.10 16.43 -8.24
C LYS A 59 -3.96 16.07 -9.74
N ILE A 60 -3.63 14.83 -10.06
CA ILE A 60 -3.43 14.38 -11.45
C ILE A 60 -4.77 14.22 -12.19
N ARG A 61 -5.82 13.78 -11.50
CA ARG A 61 -7.16 13.65 -12.06
C ARG A 61 -8.06 14.68 -11.40
N SER A 62 -8.30 15.79 -12.08
CA SER A 62 -9.46 16.63 -11.77
C SER A 62 -10.71 15.78 -11.98
N ILE A 63 -11.16 15.10 -10.94
CA ILE A 63 -12.45 14.42 -10.94
C ILE A 63 -13.47 15.53 -10.78
N THR A 64 -13.97 16.04 -11.90
CA THR A 64 -15.18 16.85 -11.90
C THR A 64 -16.33 15.91 -11.56
N GLU A 65 -16.91 16.06 -10.37
CA GLU A 65 -18.12 15.35 -9.95
C GLU A 65 -19.38 15.93 -10.62
N GLU A 66 -19.29 16.22 -11.92
CA GLU A 66 -20.46 16.68 -12.67
C GLU A 66 -21.39 15.50 -12.91
N LYS A 67 -22.62 15.62 -12.42
CA LYS A 67 -23.67 14.63 -12.63
C LYS A 67 -24.03 14.63 -14.11
N ILE A 68 -23.72 13.53 -14.80
CA ILE A 68 -24.04 13.39 -16.23
C ILE A 68 -25.57 13.23 -16.37
N PRO A 69 -26.22 13.98 -17.27
CA PRO A 69 -27.67 13.91 -17.44
C PRO A 69 -28.14 12.53 -17.92
N ILE A 70 -29.34 12.15 -17.50
CA ILE A 70 -29.98 10.89 -17.92
C ILE A 70 -30.22 10.93 -19.43
N GLY A 71 -30.04 9.79 -20.11
CA GLY A 71 -30.17 9.72 -21.57
C GLY A 71 -28.92 10.16 -22.34
N THR A 72 -27.88 10.66 -21.67
CA THR A 72 -26.60 10.99 -22.32
C THR A 72 -25.90 9.73 -22.81
N LYS A 73 -25.38 9.78 -24.04
CA LYS A 73 -24.50 8.73 -24.58
C LYS A 73 -23.08 8.94 -24.07
N VAL A 74 -22.55 7.93 -23.37
CA VAL A 74 -21.21 7.96 -22.78
C VAL A 74 -20.36 6.80 -23.29
N TRP A 75 -19.06 7.01 -23.28
CA TRP A 75 -18.06 5.99 -23.58
C TRP A 75 -17.26 5.70 -22.31
N ILE A 76 -17.09 4.43 -21.98
CA ILE A 76 -16.39 4.01 -20.76
C ILE A 76 -14.96 3.65 -21.13
N SER A 77 -13.99 4.30 -20.49
CA SER A 77 -12.57 3.99 -20.67
C SER A 77 -12.24 2.58 -20.20
N ILE A 78 -11.54 1.81 -21.02
CA ILE A 78 -11.09 0.46 -20.64
C ILE A 78 -9.82 0.60 -19.79
N LYS A 79 -9.87 0.14 -18.53
CA LYS A 79 -8.70 0.17 -17.62
C LYS A 79 -7.82 -1.05 -17.84
N GLY A 80 -6.49 -0.88 -17.74
CA GLY A 80 -5.50 -1.96 -17.83
C GLY A 80 -4.45 -1.74 -18.91
N ILE A 81 -3.52 -2.68 -19.04
CA ILE A 81 -2.53 -2.70 -20.12
C ILE A 81 -3.21 -3.24 -21.38
N GLN A 82 -3.31 -2.41 -22.41
CA GLN A 82 -3.86 -2.81 -23.71
C GLN A 82 -2.81 -2.71 -24.81
N ASN A 83 -2.92 -3.60 -25.81
CA ASN A 83 -2.11 -3.51 -27.02
C ASN A 83 -2.43 -2.20 -27.77
N LYS A 84 -1.44 -1.65 -28.49
CA LYS A 84 -1.54 -0.34 -29.17
C LYS A 84 -2.74 -0.22 -30.13
N LEU A 85 -3.22 -1.34 -30.66
CA LEU A 85 -4.31 -1.39 -31.64
C LEU A 85 -5.69 -1.59 -31.01
N HIS A 86 -5.79 -1.84 -29.70
CA HIS A 86 -7.10 -2.01 -29.07
C HIS A 86 -7.76 -0.66 -28.76
N PRO A 87 -9.09 -0.56 -28.92
CA PRO A 87 -9.83 0.65 -28.66
C PRO A 87 -9.76 1.01 -27.17
N LYS A 88 -9.40 2.26 -26.86
CA LYS A 88 -9.27 2.76 -25.49
C LYS A 88 -10.61 2.88 -24.74
N TYR A 89 -11.72 2.88 -25.46
CA TYR A 89 -13.06 3.11 -24.92
C TYR A 89 -14.03 2.07 -25.44
N ARG A 90 -15.02 1.72 -24.62
CA ARG A 90 -16.16 0.85 -24.97
C ARG A 90 -17.44 1.66 -24.94
N GLY A 91 -18.34 1.44 -25.89
CA GLY A 91 -19.61 2.16 -25.98
C GLY A 91 -20.16 2.25 -27.41
N PRO A 92 -21.17 3.12 -27.63
CA PRO A 92 -21.76 4.05 -26.66
C PRO A 92 -22.76 3.37 -25.71
N PHE A 93 -22.80 3.81 -24.46
CA PHE A 93 -23.80 3.42 -23.47
C PHE A 93 -24.72 4.61 -23.17
N THR A 94 -25.98 4.33 -22.84
CA THR A 94 -26.94 5.36 -22.41
C THR A 94 -27.07 5.29 -20.90
N ILE A 95 -27.00 6.43 -20.21
CA ILE A 95 -27.22 6.48 -18.76
C ILE A 95 -28.69 6.15 -18.47
N PRO A 96 -28.99 5.04 -17.77
CA PRO A 96 -30.36 4.64 -17.48
C PRO A 96 -31.00 5.59 -16.45
N PHE A 97 -32.31 5.77 -16.55
CA PHE A 97 -33.09 6.35 -15.46
C PHE A 97 -33.17 5.30 -14.34
N HIS A 98 -32.67 5.63 -13.16
CA HIS A 98 -32.98 4.88 -11.93
C HIS A 98 -33.81 5.82 -11.07
N GLY A 99 -35.12 5.62 -11.09
CA GLY A 99 -36.00 6.21 -10.10
C GLY A 99 -35.54 5.71 -8.74
N SER A 100 -35.15 6.64 -7.87
CA SER A 100 -34.98 6.34 -6.46
C SER A 100 -36.37 6.17 -5.86
N ASP A 101 -36.76 4.92 -5.61
CA ASP A 101 -37.82 4.55 -4.66
C ASP A 101 -37.34 4.78 -3.22
#